data_AF-A0A8T3MC59-F1
#
_entry.id   AF-A0A8T3MC59-F1
#
_cell.length_a   1.000
_cell.length_b   1.000
_cell.length_c   1.000
_cell.angle_alpha   90.00
_cell.angle_beta   90.00
_cell.angle_gamma   90.00
#
_symmetry.space_group_name_H-M   'P 1'
#
loop_
_entity.id
_entity.type
_entity.pdbx_description
1 polymer ?
#
loop_
_entity_poly.entity_id
_entity_poly.type
_entity_poly.pdbx_seq_one_letter_code
_entity_poly.pdbx_strand_id
1 'polypeptide(L)'
;MIPLGLRLALAGGRGSVIGITLTALAVALGTAILLFALSFGPALEDRARRAAWRAPAVFLEDIPAGGGALMSVVEDRFVDEALLRVRIAPLGPDAPIPPGIAHLPAPGEAFISPALAARMASVPSEELAARFGTVVGPIGDEALRSPQELVAIVGADAETLRGDGASPRVAFASEPGDPAIPPVMVLVIVLAIVGALAPVAVFVATATRLSAARREQRLAALRLVGATPRQVVALAVVEALAATVAGLIVGLGLFVLVRPLVALVPLDQAT
;
A
#
# COMPACT_ATOMS: atom_id res chain seq x y z
N MET A 1 14.00 -33.06 26.16
CA MET A 1 15.33 -32.42 26.03
C MET A 1 15.29 -30.96 25.53
N ILE A 2 14.21 -30.49 24.91
CA ILE A 2 13.99 -29.09 24.49
C ILE A 2 13.98 -28.05 25.65
N PRO A 3 13.43 -28.32 26.86
CA PRO A 3 13.38 -27.29 27.90
C PRO A 3 14.75 -26.97 28.51
N LEU A 4 15.71 -27.90 28.48
CA LEU A 4 17.07 -27.67 28.98
C LEU A 4 17.88 -26.80 28.01
N GLY A 5 17.68 -26.97 26.70
CA GLY A 5 18.31 -26.15 25.66
C GLY A 5 17.83 -24.70 25.70
N LEU A 6 16.53 -24.48 25.91
CA LEU A 6 15.96 -23.13 26.06
C LEU A 6 16.48 -22.44 27.34
N ARG A 7 16.59 -23.19 28.44
CA ARG A 7 17.10 -22.67 29.73
C ARG A 7 18.60 -22.34 29.67
N LEU A 8 19.41 -23.09 28.92
CA LEU A 8 20.85 -22.82 28.74
C LEU A 8 21.14 -21.70 27.73
N ALA A 9 20.28 -21.54 26.71
CA ALA A 9 20.33 -20.40 25.80
C ALA A 9 20.04 -19.08 26.54
N LEU A 10 19.10 -19.10 27.50
CA LEU A 10 18.76 -17.98 28.35
C LEU A 10 19.71 -17.79 29.56
N ALA A 11 20.34 -18.86 30.07
CA ALA A 11 21.26 -18.82 31.23
C ALA A 11 22.71 -18.44 30.87
N GLY A 12 23.01 -18.09 29.61
CA GLY A 12 24.36 -17.82 29.10
C GLY A 12 25.00 -16.47 29.47
N GLY A 13 24.43 -15.74 30.44
CA GLY A 13 24.88 -14.40 30.81
C GLY A 13 24.59 -13.32 29.75
N ARG A 14 24.90 -12.06 30.07
CA ARG A 14 24.57 -10.87 29.25
C ARG A 14 25.12 -10.94 27.83
N GLY A 15 26.26 -11.59 27.62
CA GLY A 15 26.90 -11.72 26.31
C GLY A 15 26.14 -12.60 25.31
N SER A 16 25.50 -13.68 25.79
CA SER A 16 24.70 -14.61 24.96
C SER A 16 23.41 -13.95 24.49
N VAL A 17 22.76 -13.19 25.37
CA VAL A 17 21.52 -12.47 25.08
C VAL A 17 21.73 -11.44 23.97
N ILE A 18 22.83 -10.66 24.02
CA ILE A 18 23.10 -9.61 23.02
C ILE A 18 23.20 -10.19 21.60
N GLY A 19 23.92 -11.30 21.42
CA GLY A 19 24.06 -11.93 20.10
C GLY A 19 22.73 -12.41 19.54
N ILE A 20 21.94 -13.12 20.37
CA ILE A 20 20.61 -13.61 20.01
C ILE A 20 19.64 -12.46 19.69
N THR A 21 19.68 -11.37 20.45
CA THR A 21 18.84 -10.19 20.17
C THR A 21 19.24 -9.48 18.90
N LEU A 22 20.55 -9.39 18.59
CA LEU A 22 21.03 -8.76 17.36
C LEU A 22 20.65 -9.57 16.12
N THR A 23 20.80 -10.90 16.17
CA THR A 23 20.36 -11.76 15.05
C THR A 23 18.85 -11.74 14.87
N ALA A 24 18.08 -11.81 15.96
CA ALA A 24 16.63 -11.69 15.90
C ALA A 24 16.18 -10.34 15.33
N LEU A 25 16.81 -9.24 15.74
CA LEU A 25 16.52 -7.90 15.20
C LEU A 25 16.87 -7.78 13.72
N ALA A 26 18.01 -8.33 13.30
CA ALA A 26 18.44 -8.33 11.91
C ALA A 26 17.48 -9.12 11.01
N VAL A 27 17.05 -10.30 11.49
CA VAL A 27 16.02 -11.10 10.80
C VAL A 27 14.69 -10.34 10.77
N ALA A 28 14.24 -9.76 11.88
CA ALA A 28 12.99 -9.02 11.94
C ALA A 28 12.94 -7.85 10.94
N LEU A 29 14.00 -7.05 10.88
CA LEU A 29 14.09 -5.92 9.97
C LEU A 29 14.15 -6.38 8.51
N GLY A 30 14.94 -7.42 8.22
CA GLY A 30 15.02 -7.99 6.87
C GLY A 30 13.70 -8.60 6.40
N THR A 31 13.01 -9.34 7.28
CA THR A 31 11.67 -9.86 7.00
C THR A 31 10.68 -8.73 6.74
N ALA A 32 10.63 -7.69 7.58
CA ALA A 32 9.70 -6.58 7.41
C ALA A 32 9.92 -5.87 6.07
N ILE A 33 11.17 -5.54 5.74
CA ILE A 33 11.52 -4.87 4.46
C ILE A 33 11.16 -5.76 3.26
N LEU A 34 11.46 -7.06 3.33
CA LEU A 34 11.11 -8.00 2.27
C LEU A 34 9.59 -8.09 2.08
N LEU A 35 8.81 -8.17 3.16
CA LEU A 35 7.35 -8.19 3.08
C LEU A 35 6.78 -6.89 2.51
N PHE A 36 7.31 -5.73 2.91
CA PHE A 36 6.93 -4.45 2.32
C PHE A 36 7.22 -4.41 0.82
N ALA A 37 8.42 -4.83 0.40
CA ALA A 37 8.80 -4.94 -1.01
C ALA A 37 7.86 -5.85 -1.80
N LEU A 38 7.56 -7.05 -1.28
CA LEU A 38 6.65 -8.00 -1.93
C LEU A 38 5.20 -7.49 -1.96
N SER A 39 4.79 -6.66 -0.99
CA SER A 39 3.43 -6.11 -0.93
C SER A 39 3.16 -5.01 -1.95
N PHE A 40 4.21 -4.41 -2.53
CA PHE A 40 4.09 -3.23 -3.38
C PHE A 40 3.26 -3.51 -4.65
N GLY A 41 3.51 -4.63 -5.33
CA GLY A 41 2.78 -5.03 -6.54
C GLY A 41 1.28 -5.19 -6.30
N PRO A 42 0.85 -6.10 -5.40
CA PRO A 42 -0.56 -6.28 -5.05
C PRO A 42 -1.23 -4.99 -4.53
N ALA A 43 -0.49 -4.13 -3.83
CA ALA A 43 -1.02 -2.85 -3.35
C ALA A 43 -1.30 -1.85 -4.48
N LEU A 44 -0.44 -1.81 -5.51
CA LEU A 44 -0.68 -1.02 -6.72
C LEU A 44 -1.84 -1.58 -7.55
N GLU A 45 -1.93 -2.90 -7.68
CA GLU A 45 -3.01 -3.56 -8.40
C GLU A 45 -4.37 -3.29 -7.74
N ASP A 46 -4.46 -3.38 -6.42
CA ASP A 46 -5.67 -3.04 -5.67
C ASP A 46 -6.06 -1.56 -5.85
N ARG A 47 -5.06 -0.66 -5.82
CA ARG A 47 -5.25 0.77 -6.13
C ARG A 47 -5.80 0.97 -7.54
N ALA A 48 -5.24 0.27 -8.52
CA ALA A 48 -5.66 0.34 -9.92
C ALA A 48 -7.08 -0.21 -10.11
N ARG A 49 -7.43 -1.31 -9.41
CA ARG A 49 -8.77 -1.90 -9.44
C ARG A 49 -9.82 -0.94 -8.90
N ARG A 50 -9.55 -0.26 -7.77
CA ARG A 50 -10.45 0.78 -7.22
C ARG A 50 -10.59 2.03 -8.10
N ALA A 51 -9.62 2.28 -8.99
CA ALA A 51 -9.71 3.34 -10.00
C ALA A 51 -10.22 2.87 -11.37
N ALA A 52 -10.42 1.57 -11.58
CA ALA A 52 -10.72 1.00 -12.90
C ALA A 52 -12.00 1.58 -13.51
N TRP A 53 -12.99 1.89 -12.67
CA TRP A 53 -14.24 2.51 -13.11
C TRP A 53 -14.04 3.88 -13.78
N ARG A 54 -12.92 4.56 -13.51
CA ARG A 54 -12.55 5.85 -14.12
C ARG A 54 -11.75 5.71 -15.40
N ALA A 55 -11.24 4.52 -15.71
CA ALA A 55 -10.41 4.27 -16.88
C ALA A 55 -11.16 4.68 -18.16
N PRO A 56 -10.48 5.28 -19.16
CA PRO A 56 -11.12 5.69 -20.40
C PRO A 56 -11.92 4.53 -20.99
N ALA A 57 -13.15 4.81 -21.41
CA ALA A 57 -14.00 3.78 -21.99
C ALA A 57 -13.32 3.23 -23.26
N VAL A 58 -13.25 1.90 -23.37
CA VAL A 58 -13.02 1.27 -24.68
C VAL A 58 -14.21 1.66 -25.54
N PHE A 59 -13.98 2.33 -26.66
CA PHE A 59 -15.04 2.75 -27.57
C PHE A 59 -15.87 1.52 -27.97
N LEU A 60 -17.07 1.42 -27.43
CA LEU A 60 -18.09 0.52 -27.95
C LEU A 60 -18.81 1.30 -29.05
N GLU A 61 -18.76 0.75 -30.26
CA GLU A 61 -19.33 1.33 -31.48
C GLU A 61 -20.86 1.50 -31.38
N ASP A 62 -21.53 0.72 -30.52
CA ASP A 62 -22.97 0.77 -30.27
C ASP A 62 -23.28 0.99 -28.77
N ILE A 63 -23.79 2.18 -28.44
CA ILE A 63 -24.40 2.46 -27.14
C ILE A 63 -25.90 2.27 -27.28
N PRO A 64 -26.53 1.35 -26.52
CA PRO A 64 -27.97 1.17 -26.56
C PRO A 64 -28.70 2.49 -26.27
N ALA A 65 -29.73 2.80 -27.06
CA ALA A 65 -30.52 4.01 -26.86
C ALA A 65 -31.13 4.03 -25.44
N GLY A 66 -30.81 5.08 -24.67
CA GLY A 66 -31.28 5.24 -23.28
C GLY A 66 -30.50 4.47 -22.20
N GLY A 67 -29.54 3.64 -22.58
CA GLY A 67 -28.65 2.94 -21.66
C GLY A 67 -27.26 3.56 -21.66
N GLY A 68 -26.95 4.39 -20.66
CA GLY A 68 -25.59 4.89 -20.48
C GLY A 68 -25.47 6.20 -19.71
N ALA A 69 -24.24 6.59 -19.41
CA ALA A 69 -23.89 7.86 -18.81
C ALA A 69 -22.74 8.51 -19.58
N LEU A 70 -22.76 9.83 -19.75
CA LEU A 70 -21.59 10.58 -20.19
C LEU A 70 -20.70 10.82 -19.00
N MET A 71 -19.41 10.56 -19.15
CA MET A 71 -18.42 10.81 -18.12
C MET A 71 -17.22 11.55 -18.69
N SER A 72 -16.81 12.58 -17.98
CA SER A 72 -15.54 13.27 -18.21
C SER A 72 -14.74 13.26 -16.91
N VAL A 73 -13.45 12.99 -17.01
CA VAL A 73 -12.51 13.02 -15.88
C VAL A 73 -11.60 14.21 -16.11
N VAL A 74 -11.70 15.20 -15.23
CA VAL A 74 -10.90 16.42 -15.30
C VAL A 74 -9.96 16.41 -14.12
N GLU A 75 -8.67 16.47 -14.41
CA GLU A 75 -7.68 16.80 -13.41
C GLU A 75 -7.80 18.28 -13.06
N ASP A 76 -7.98 18.51 -11.78
CA ASP A 76 -8.10 19.82 -11.18
C ASP A 76 -7.01 19.94 -10.11
N ARG A 77 -6.77 21.15 -9.65
CA ARG A 77 -5.82 21.41 -8.57
C ARG A 77 -6.46 22.30 -7.53
N PHE A 78 -6.13 22.02 -6.29
CA PHE A 78 -6.39 22.90 -5.18
C PHE A 78 -5.07 23.21 -4.49
N VAL A 79 -4.56 24.43 -4.69
CA VAL A 79 -3.21 24.83 -4.27
C VAL A 79 -2.18 23.87 -4.88
N ASP A 80 -1.53 23.03 -4.08
CA ASP A 80 -0.52 22.05 -4.48
C ASP A 80 -1.05 20.60 -4.39
N GLU A 81 -2.34 20.40 -4.13
CA GLU A 81 -2.97 19.08 -4.03
C GLU A 81 -3.71 18.75 -5.34
N ALA A 82 -3.41 17.57 -5.90
CA ALA A 82 -4.14 17.03 -7.04
C ALA A 82 -5.57 16.69 -6.63
N LEU A 83 -6.53 17.22 -7.38
CA LEU A 83 -7.96 17.07 -7.15
C LEU A 83 -8.57 16.45 -8.40
N LEU A 84 -9.25 15.32 -8.28
CA LEU A 84 -9.91 14.70 -9.42
C LEU A 84 -11.38 15.10 -9.46
N ARG A 85 -11.82 15.72 -10.55
CA ARG A 85 -13.23 16.05 -10.78
C ARG A 85 -13.80 15.13 -11.85
N VAL A 86 -14.68 14.22 -11.43
CA VAL A 86 -15.46 13.37 -12.32
C VAL A 86 -16.79 14.04 -12.59
N ARG A 87 -17.04 14.45 -13.83
CA ARG A 87 -18.35 14.97 -14.24
C ARG A 87 -19.14 13.86 -14.89
N ILE A 88 -20.39 13.65 -14.46
CA ILE A 88 -21.25 12.59 -14.96
C ILE A 88 -22.65 13.13 -15.31
N ALA A 89 -23.23 12.62 -16.39
CA ALA A 89 -24.62 12.90 -16.76
C ALA A 89 -25.30 11.61 -17.26
N PRO A 90 -26.48 11.24 -16.74
CA PRO A 90 -27.24 10.12 -17.27
C PRO A 90 -27.72 10.41 -18.71
N LEU A 91 -27.64 9.42 -19.60
CA LEU A 91 -28.23 9.47 -20.94
C LEU A 91 -29.65 8.87 -20.98
N GLY A 92 -30.08 8.22 -19.89
CA GLY A 92 -31.41 7.66 -19.73
C GLY A 92 -31.64 7.11 -18.32
N PRO A 93 -32.84 6.56 -18.03
CA PRO A 93 -33.23 6.10 -16.70
C PRO A 93 -32.42 4.88 -16.22
N ASP A 94 -31.93 4.06 -17.14
CA ASP A 94 -31.14 2.86 -16.85
C ASP A 94 -29.62 3.14 -16.92
N ALA A 95 -29.22 4.38 -16.68
CA ALA A 95 -27.81 4.76 -16.66
C ALA A 95 -27.06 4.01 -15.54
N PRO A 96 -25.88 3.43 -15.84
CA PRO A 96 -25.10 2.71 -14.83
C PRO A 96 -24.65 3.69 -13.73
N ILE A 97 -24.56 3.18 -12.50
CA ILE A 97 -24.09 3.95 -11.35
C ILE A 97 -22.64 3.55 -11.04
N PRO A 98 -21.70 4.52 -10.91
CA PRO A 98 -20.35 4.25 -10.43
C PRO A 98 -20.32 3.55 -9.07
N PRO A 99 -19.26 2.79 -8.76
CA PRO A 99 -19.07 2.29 -7.39
C PRO A 99 -18.97 3.45 -6.38
N GLY A 100 -19.30 3.19 -5.12
CA GLY A 100 -19.14 4.17 -4.03
C GLY A 100 -20.19 5.27 -3.95
N ILE A 101 -21.20 5.31 -4.82
CA ILE A 101 -22.33 6.25 -4.72
C ILE A 101 -23.67 5.52 -4.84
N ALA A 102 -24.71 6.06 -4.20
CA ALA A 102 -26.03 5.44 -4.16
C ALA A 102 -26.87 5.69 -5.42
N HIS A 103 -26.65 6.82 -6.09
CA HIS A 103 -27.35 7.23 -7.31
C HIS A 103 -26.48 8.23 -8.09
N LEU A 104 -26.83 8.46 -9.36
CA LEU A 104 -26.17 9.49 -10.16
C LEU A 104 -26.59 10.89 -9.68
N PRO A 105 -25.63 11.80 -9.42
CA PRO A 105 -25.95 13.15 -8.98
C PRO A 105 -26.69 13.93 -10.07
N ALA A 106 -27.70 14.71 -9.68
CA ALA A 106 -28.35 15.65 -10.58
C ALA A 106 -27.41 16.84 -10.92
N PRO A 107 -27.69 17.61 -11.98
CA PRO A 107 -26.90 18.79 -12.30
C PRO A 107 -26.75 19.74 -11.09
N GLY A 108 -25.51 20.02 -10.68
CA GLY A 108 -25.21 20.86 -9.52
C GLY A 108 -25.18 20.14 -8.17
N GLU A 109 -25.44 18.83 -8.15
CA GLU A 109 -25.19 17.96 -6.99
C GLU A 109 -23.81 17.30 -7.10
N ALA A 110 -23.20 16.98 -5.96
CA ALA A 110 -21.92 16.29 -5.92
C ALA A 110 -21.81 15.28 -4.79
N PHE A 111 -21.16 14.16 -5.09
CA PHE A 111 -20.56 13.27 -4.09
C PHE A 111 -19.08 13.62 -3.95
N ILE A 112 -18.58 13.68 -2.72
CA ILE A 112 -17.19 14.04 -2.44
C ILE A 112 -16.50 12.97 -1.59
N SER A 113 -15.18 12.82 -1.76
CA SER A 113 -14.42 11.92 -0.90
C SER A 113 -14.37 12.42 0.55
N PRO A 114 -14.25 11.53 1.55
CA PRO A 114 -14.11 11.95 2.96
C PRO A 114 -12.93 12.91 3.19
N ALA A 115 -11.81 12.70 2.48
CA ALA A 115 -10.66 13.60 2.55
C ALA A 115 -10.97 15.00 1.98
N LEU A 116 -11.69 15.08 0.86
CA LEU A 116 -12.12 16.37 0.29
C LEU A 116 -13.11 17.10 1.21
N ALA A 117 -14.03 16.37 1.83
CA ALA A 117 -14.94 16.93 2.83
C ALA A 117 -14.17 17.55 4.02
N ALA A 118 -13.16 16.83 4.53
CA ALA A 118 -12.30 17.34 5.60
C ALA A 118 -11.51 18.59 5.17
N ARG A 119 -11.03 18.64 3.92
CA ARG A 119 -10.37 19.83 3.35
C ARG A 119 -11.32 21.01 3.22
N MET A 120 -12.52 20.80 2.70
CA MET A 120 -13.56 21.83 2.59
C MET A 120 -13.96 22.41 3.95
N ALA A 121 -13.92 21.61 5.02
CA ALA A 121 -14.18 22.10 6.38
C ALA A 121 -13.03 22.97 6.94
N SER A 122 -11.83 22.84 6.41
CA SER A 122 -10.63 23.56 6.89
C SER A 122 -10.34 24.88 6.17
N VAL A 123 -11.04 25.16 5.07
CA VAL A 123 -10.79 26.30 4.17
C VAL A 123 -12.09 27.09 3.96
N PRO A 124 -12.06 28.42 3.74
CA PRO A 124 -13.25 29.19 3.38
C PRO A 124 -14.02 28.58 2.20
N SER A 125 -15.35 28.64 2.27
CA SER A 125 -16.24 28.02 1.27
C SER A 125 -16.05 28.58 -0.15
N GLU A 126 -15.62 29.83 -0.26
CA GLU A 126 -15.38 30.51 -1.54
C GLU A 126 -14.19 29.92 -2.30
N GLU A 127 -13.21 29.35 -1.60
CA GLU A 127 -11.98 28.83 -2.22
C GLU A 127 -12.14 27.40 -2.77
N LEU A 128 -12.96 26.58 -2.11
CA LEU A 128 -13.06 25.15 -2.45
C LEU A 128 -14.51 24.66 -2.58
N ALA A 129 -15.37 24.93 -1.60
CA ALA A 129 -16.72 24.37 -1.55
C ALA A 129 -17.64 24.88 -2.68
N ALA A 130 -17.52 26.16 -3.04
CA ALA A 130 -18.34 26.80 -4.07
C ALA A 130 -18.20 26.15 -5.46
N ARG A 131 -17.13 25.37 -5.69
CA ARG A 131 -16.80 24.76 -6.98
C ARG A 131 -17.57 23.47 -7.28
N PHE A 132 -18.22 22.87 -6.29
CA PHE A 132 -18.83 21.54 -6.38
C PHE A 132 -20.35 21.52 -6.23
N GLY A 133 -20.99 22.67 -6.02
CA GLY A 133 -22.44 22.75 -5.82
C GLY A 133 -22.89 22.12 -4.50
N THR A 134 -24.03 21.42 -4.52
CA THR A 134 -24.65 20.84 -3.32
C THR A 134 -24.09 19.45 -3.04
N VAL A 135 -23.44 19.27 -1.89
CA VAL A 135 -22.91 17.97 -1.48
C VAL A 135 -24.06 17.07 -1.00
N VAL A 136 -24.31 15.96 -1.71
CA VAL A 136 -25.40 15.02 -1.42
C VAL A 136 -24.95 13.77 -0.66
N GLY A 137 -23.64 13.51 -0.58
CA GLY A 137 -23.10 12.42 0.22
C GLY A 137 -21.61 12.17 0.03
N PRO A 138 -21.02 11.26 0.83
CA PRO A 138 -19.65 10.82 0.66
C PRO A 138 -19.51 9.78 -0.46
N ILE A 139 -18.33 9.72 -1.08
CA ILE A 139 -17.91 8.61 -1.94
C ILE A 139 -17.38 7.47 -1.05
N GLY A 140 -17.82 6.24 -1.31
CA GLY A 140 -17.34 5.02 -0.64
C GLY A 140 -15.88 4.65 -0.95
N ASP A 141 -15.22 3.99 -0.02
CA ASP A 141 -13.79 3.62 -0.10
C ASP A 141 -13.46 2.72 -1.30
N GLU A 142 -14.41 1.91 -1.75
CA GLU A 142 -14.28 1.03 -2.92
C GLU A 142 -14.05 1.79 -4.23
N ALA A 143 -14.45 3.06 -4.27
CA ALA A 143 -14.33 3.91 -5.45
C ALA A 143 -13.13 4.85 -5.40
N LEU A 144 -12.32 4.81 -4.34
CA LEU A 144 -11.17 5.68 -4.10
C LEU A 144 -9.85 4.90 -4.20
N ARG A 145 -8.79 5.48 -4.77
CA ARG A 145 -7.43 4.89 -4.81
C ARG A 145 -6.79 4.85 -3.42
N SER A 146 -7.04 5.87 -2.63
CA SER A 146 -6.51 6.00 -1.27
C SER A 146 -7.54 6.70 -0.38
N PRO A 147 -7.50 6.50 0.94
CA PRO A 147 -8.38 7.25 1.84
C PRO A 147 -8.12 8.77 1.83
N GLN A 148 -6.96 9.20 1.31
CA GLN A 148 -6.56 10.61 1.20
C GLN A 148 -6.90 11.22 -0.17
N GLU A 149 -7.44 10.43 -1.10
CA GLU A 149 -7.69 10.88 -2.46
C GLU A 149 -8.75 11.99 -2.46
N LEU A 150 -8.43 13.12 -3.11
CA LEU A 150 -9.37 14.22 -3.28
C LEU A 150 -10.16 14.02 -4.56
N VAL A 151 -11.42 13.58 -4.43
CA VAL A 151 -12.28 13.29 -5.58
C VAL A 151 -13.66 13.90 -5.38
N ALA A 152 -14.20 14.49 -6.44
CA ALA A 152 -15.59 14.93 -6.52
C ALA A 152 -16.26 14.30 -7.75
N ILE A 153 -17.40 13.66 -7.56
CA ILE A 153 -18.30 13.21 -8.62
C ILE A 153 -19.43 14.24 -8.71
N VAL A 154 -19.43 15.05 -9.76
CA VAL A 154 -20.35 16.18 -9.94
C VAL A 154 -21.33 15.87 -11.06
N GLY A 155 -22.61 16.04 -10.79
CA GLY A 155 -23.66 15.95 -11.81
C GLY A 155 -23.59 17.14 -12.75
N ALA A 156 -23.62 16.87 -14.04
CA ALA A 156 -23.58 17.88 -15.08
C ALA A 156 -24.70 17.66 -16.12
N ASP A 157 -24.94 18.68 -16.93
CA ASP A 157 -25.84 18.55 -18.06
C ASP A 157 -25.22 17.75 -19.20
N ALA A 158 -26.01 16.86 -19.81
CA ALA A 158 -25.54 15.96 -20.86
C ALA A 158 -25.12 16.70 -22.14
N GLU A 159 -25.79 17.79 -22.53
CA GLU A 159 -25.40 18.57 -23.71
C GLU A 159 -24.05 19.25 -23.50
N THR A 160 -23.85 19.81 -22.29
CA THR A 160 -22.57 20.44 -21.92
C THR A 160 -21.43 19.41 -21.97
N LEU A 161 -21.65 18.22 -21.39
CA LEU A 161 -20.63 17.16 -21.41
C LEU A 161 -20.30 16.65 -22.81
N ARG A 162 -21.27 16.57 -23.73
CA ARG A 162 -20.99 16.21 -25.13
C ARG A 162 -20.06 17.22 -25.79
N GLY A 163 -20.26 18.53 -25.52
CA GLY A 163 -19.39 19.59 -26.02
C GLY A 163 -17.95 19.53 -25.47
N ASP A 164 -17.80 19.07 -24.22
CA ASP A 164 -16.51 18.95 -23.53
C ASP A 164 -15.73 17.67 -23.88
N GLY A 165 -16.20 16.88 -24.85
CA GLY A 165 -15.57 15.61 -25.24
C GLY A 165 -15.76 14.47 -24.24
N ALA A 166 -16.82 14.51 -23.41
CA ALA A 166 -17.13 13.44 -22.49
C ALA A 166 -17.35 12.11 -23.24
N SER A 167 -16.84 11.03 -22.67
CA SER A 167 -16.98 9.71 -23.25
C SER A 167 -18.24 9.02 -22.72
N PRO A 168 -19.06 8.41 -23.58
CA PRO A 168 -20.19 7.62 -23.14
C PRO A 168 -19.74 6.32 -22.45
N ARG A 169 -20.52 5.89 -21.46
CA ARG A 169 -20.31 4.67 -20.69
C ARG A 169 -21.61 3.88 -20.57
N VAL A 170 -21.56 2.62 -21.01
CA VAL A 170 -22.64 1.65 -20.81
C VAL A 170 -22.44 0.81 -19.55
N ALA A 171 -21.20 0.75 -19.06
CA ALA A 171 -20.81 0.08 -17.83
C ALA A 171 -19.53 0.70 -17.26
N PHE A 172 -19.27 0.41 -15.98
CA PHE A 172 -18.01 0.76 -15.31
C PHE A 172 -17.15 -0.49 -15.16
N ALA A 173 -15.86 -0.37 -15.51
CA ALA A 173 -14.94 -1.48 -15.37
C ALA A 173 -14.66 -1.78 -13.88
N SER A 174 -14.69 -3.06 -13.53
CA SER A 174 -14.32 -3.55 -12.19
C SER A 174 -12.87 -4.04 -12.12
N GLU A 175 -12.24 -4.31 -13.26
CA GLU A 175 -10.84 -4.69 -13.38
C GLU A 175 -10.09 -3.61 -14.16
N PRO A 176 -8.86 -3.28 -13.76
CA PRO A 176 -8.04 -2.36 -14.54
C PRO A 176 -7.79 -2.98 -15.93
N GLY A 177 -7.77 -2.13 -16.96
CA GLY A 177 -7.26 -2.53 -18.27
C GLY A 177 -5.78 -2.93 -18.18
N ASP A 178 -5.22 -3.48 -19.26
CA ASP A 178 -3.82 -3.91 -19.29
C ASP A 178 -2.92 -2.79 -18.75
N PRO A 179 -2.26 -2.97 -17.59
CA PRO A 179 -1.53 -1.89 -16.97
C PRO A 179 -0.36 -1.53 -17.88
N ALA A 180 -0.38 -0.34 -18.47
CA ALA A 180 0.82 0.26 -19.02
C ALA A 180 1.69 0.80 -17.87
N ILE A 181 2.04 -0.05 -16.89
CA ILE A 181 3.11 0.30 -15.95
C ILE A 181 4.36 0.47 -16.81
N PRO A 182 4.93 1.69 -16.90
CA PRO A 182 6.09 1.90 -17.74
C PRO A 182 7.22 0.94 -17.28
N PRO A 183 7.93 0.26 -18.19
CA PRO A 183 9.01 -0.65 -17.80
C PRO A 183 10.06 0.01 -16.90
N VAL A 184 10.25 1.32 -17.06
CA VAL A 184 11.09 2.15 -16.19
C VAL A 184 10.61 2.18 -14.74
N MET A 185 9.30 2.20 -14.47
CA MET A 185 8.76 2.19 -13.12
C MET A 185 9.00 0.84 -12.44
N VAL A 186 8.84 -0.27 -13.17
CA VAL A 186 9.22 -1.61 -12.68
C VAL A 186 10.70 -1.64 -12.32
N LEU A 187 11.57 -1.10 -13.17
CA LEU A 187 13.00 -1.02 -12.91
C LEU A 187 13.32 -0.20 -11.66
N VAL A 188 12.68 0.97 -11.48
CA VAL A 188 12.84 1.81 -10.29
C VAL A 188 12.39 1.09 -9.03
N ILE A 189 11.26 0.38 -9.07
CA ILE A 189 10.76 -0.42 -7.93
C ILE A 189 11.77 -1.52 -7.59
N VAL A 190 12.24 -2.29 -8.57
CA VAL A 190 13.24 -3.34 -8.36
C VAL A 190 14.53 -2.75 -7.78
N LEU A 191 15.01 -1.63 -8.31
CA LEU A 191 16.22 -0.96 -7.82
C LEU A 191 16.03 -0.43 -6.40
N ALA A 192 14.85 0.11 -6.07
CA ALA A 192 14.51 0.56 -4.72
C ALA A 192 14.49 -0.61 -3.74
N ILE A 193 13.91 -1.75 -4.12
CA ILE A 193 13.90 -2.97 -3.31
C ILE A 193 15.32 -3.48 -3.09
N VAL A 194 16.13 -3.63 -4.15
CA VAL A 194 17.53 -4.08 -4.04
C VAL A 194 18.36 -3.10 -3.21
N GLY A 195 18.18 -1.80 -3.43
CA GLY A 195 18.82 -0.73 -2.66
C GLY A 195 18.45 -0.77 -1.18
N ALA A 196 17.20 -1.06 -0.85
CA ALA A 196 16.74 -1.23 0.53
C ALA A 196 17.29 -2.52 1.19
N LEU A 197 17.56 -3.58 0.41
CA LEU A 197 18.15 -4.83 0.92
C LEU A 197 19.65 -4.70 1.23
N ALA A 198 20.39 -3.83 0.54
CA ALA A 198 21.83 -3.63 0.76
C ALA A 198 22.18 -3.26 2.23
N PRO A 199 21.59 -2.22 2.86
CA PRO A 199 21.89 -1.90 4.25
C PRO A 199 21.46 -2.99 5.23
N VAL A 200 20.40 -3.76 4.92
CA VAL A 200 19.99 -4.93 5.71
C VAL A 200 21.06 -6.01 5.64
N ALA A 201 21.59 -6.32 4.47
CA ALA A 201 22.66 -7.31 4.31
C ALA A 201 23.92 -6.90 5.09
N VAL A 202 24.29 -5.61 5.06
CA VAL A 202 25.40 -5.07 5.85
C VAL A 202 25.11 -5.18 7.35
N PHE A 203 23.89 -4.85 7.80
CA PHE A 203 23.48 -4.97 9.20
C PHE A 203 23.52 -6.43 9.68
N VAL A 204 22.96 -7.36 8.90
CA VAL A 204 23.01 -8.81 9.19
C VAL A 204 24.46 -9.28 9.25
N ALA A 205 25.30 -8.90 8.28
CA ALA A 205 26.71 -9.30 8.24
C ALA A 205 27.49 -8.78 9.46
N THR A 206 27.30 -7.52 9.83
CA THR A 206 27.96 -6.89 10.99
C THR A 206 27.47 -7.49 12.31
N ALA A 207 26.15 -7.68 12.48
CA ALA A 207 25.55 -8.35 13.64
C ALA A 207 26.06 -9.81 13.78
N THR A 208 26.17 -10.53 12.66
CA THR A 208 26.69 -11.90 12.63
C THR A 208 28.16 -11.94 13.00
N ARG A 209 28.99 -11.03 12.46
CA ARG A 209 30.42 -10.93 12.83
C ARG A 209 30.61 -10.61 14.31
N LEU A 210 29.84 -9.68 14.85
CA LEU A 210 29.89 -9.31 16.28
C LEU A 210 29.46 -10.48 17.18
N SER A 211 28.47 -11.25 16.75
CA SER A 211 28.00 -12.45 17.45
C SER A 211 29.02 -13.60 17.38
N ALA A 212 29.70 -13.78 16.24
CA ALA A 212 30.71 -14.81 16.04
C ALA A 212 31.91 -14.64 16.98
N ALA A 213 32.43 -13.42 17.11
CA ALA A 213 33.58 -13.11 17.97
C ALA A 213 33.35 -13.50 19.45
N ARG A 214 32.11 -13.34 19.94
CA ARG A 214 31.74 -13.72 21.32
C ARG A 214 31.49 -15.22 21.47
N ARG A 215 31.01 -15.86 20.41
CA ARG A 215 30.69 -17.30 20.40
C ARG A 215 31.96 -18.14 20.45
N GLU A 216 33.01 -17.71 19.77
CA GLU A 216 34.29 -18.43 19.69
C GLU A 216 34.92 -18.65 21.08
N GLN A 217 34.88 -17.64 21.94
CA GLN A 217 35.34 -17.75 23.33
C GLN A 217 34.52 -18.76 24.15
N ARG A 218 33.19 -18.79 23.96
CA ARG A 218 32.30 -19.71 24.68
C ARG A 218 32.47 -21.16 24.22
N LEU A 219 32.71 -21.37 22.93
CA LEU A 219 32.93 -22.70 22.35
C LEU A 219 34.30 -23.27 22.70
N ALA A 220 35.33 -22.42 22.81
CA ALA A 220 36.64 -22.82 23.31
C ALA A 220 36.55 -23.32 24.77
N ALA A 221 35.80 -22.62 25.63
CA ALA A 221 35.57 -23.06 27.01
C ALA A 221 34.82 -24.40 27.09
N LEU A 222 33.81 -24.63 26.25
CA LEU A 222 33.09 -25.91 26.21
C LEU A 222 33.96 -27.08 25.74
N ARG A 223 34.88 -26.84 24.80
CA ARG A 223 35.87 -27.84 24.36
C ARG A 223 36.83 -28.21 25.49
N LEU A 224 37.25 -27.27 26.33
CA LEU A 224 38.11 -27.52 27.50
C LEU A 224 37.44 -28.41 28.55
N VAL A 225 36.11 -28.42 28.64
CA VAL A 225 35.34 -29.26 29.58
C VAL A 225 34.89 -30.59 28.92
N GLY A 226 35.36 -30.88 27.70
CA GLY A 226 35.12 -32.16 27.01
C GLY A 226 33.85 -32.23 26.16
N ALA A 227 33.21 -31.10 25.83
CA ALA A 227 32.04 -31.11 24.94
C ALA A 227 32.40 -31.60 23.53
N THR A 228 31.58 -32.48 22.97
CA THR A 228 31.81 -33.00 21.60
C THR A 228 31.45 -31.95 20.53
N PRO A 229 32.13 -31.94 19.37
CA PRO A 229 31.82 -31.01 18.27
C PRO A 229 30.35 -31.05 17.82
N ARG A 230 29.72 -32.24 17.83
CA ARG A 230 28.31 -32.41 17.47
C ARG A 230 27.36 -31.70 18.43
N GLN A 231 27.62 -31.76 19.73
CA GLN A 231 26.81 -31.07 20.74
C GLN A 231 26.91 -29.55 20.61
N VAL A 232 28.11 -29.04 20.30
CA VAL A 232 28.35 -27.62 20.03
C VAL A 232 27.59 -27.15 18.79
N VAL A 233 27.65 -27.90 17.69
CA VAL A 233 26.90 -27.56 16.47
C VAL A 233 25.38 -27.64 16.69
N ALA A 234 24.89 -28.66 17.40
CA ALA A 234 23.46 -28.81 17.66
C ALA A 234 22.90 -27.65 18.50
N LEU A 235 23.58 -27.28 19.60
CA LEU A 235 23.21 -26.11 20.39
C LEU A 235 23.22 -24.85 19.53
N ALA A 236 24.24 -24.73 18.68
CA ALA A 236 24.41 -23.58 17.82
C ALA A 236 23.28 -23.39 16.79
N VAL A 237 22.80 -24.49 16.23
CA VAL A 237 21.66 -24.52 15.32
C VAL A 237 20.38 -24.15 16.05
N VAL A 238 20.15 -24.70 17.24
CA VAL A 238 18.94 -24.41 18.05
C VAL A 238 18.88 -22.93 18.43
N GLU A 239 20.00 -22.34 18.86
CA GLU A 239 20.07 -20.90 19.17
C GLU A 239 19.76 -20.03 17.95
N ALA A 240 20.36 -20.35 16.80
CA ALA A 240 20.13 -19.60 15.56
C ALA A 240 18.67 -19.74 15.11
N LEU A 241 18.11 -20.94 15.18
CA LEU A 241 16.72 -21.20 14.81
C LEU A 241 15.75 -20.46 15.73
N ALA A 242 15.99 -20.45 17.04
CA ALA A 242 15.17 -19.70 18.00
C ALA A 242 15.21 -18.19 17.71
N ALA A 243 16.39 -17.63 17.44
CA ALA A 243 16.54 -16.22 17.08
C ALA A 243 15.84 -15.87 15.77
N THR A 244 15.99 -16.71 14.73
CA THR A 244 15.35 -16.52 13.43
C THR A 244 13.84 -16.60 13.51
N VAL A 245 13.29 -17.58 14.24
CA VAL A 245 11.83 -17.70 14.43
C VAL A 245 11.28 -16.51 15.19
N ALA A 246 11.95 -16.08 16.27
CA ALA A 246 11.55 -14.88 17.01
C ALA A 246 11.62 -13.63 16.12
N GLY A 247 12.70 -13.46 15.36
CA GLY A 247 12.86 -12.36 14.42
C GLY A 247 11.77 -12.35 13.35
N LEU A 248 11.45 -13.50 12.76
CA LEU A 248 10.40 -13.64 11.75
C LEU A 248 9.03 -13.18 12.29
N ILE A 249 8.66 -13.64 13.50
CA ILE A 249 7.40 -13.26 14.14
C ILE A 249 7.36 -11.74 14.39
N VAL A 250 8.44 -11.17 14.92
CA VAL A 250 8.54 -9.72 15.17
C VAL A 250 8.49 -8.94 13.86
N GLY A 251 9.20 -9.38 12.82
CA GLY A 251 9.20 -8.75 11.50
C GLY A 251 7.83 -8.78 10.83
N LEU A 252 7.11 -9.90 10.92
CA LEU A 252 5.73 -10.01 10.45
C LEU A 252 4.80 -9.08 11.25
N GLY A 253 4.93 -9.05 12.57
CA GLY A 253 4.15 -8.14 13.43
C GLY A 253 4.40 -6.67 13.09
N LEU A 254 5.67 -6.31 12.86
CA LEU A 254 6.06 -4.95 12.44
C LEU A 254 5.45 -4.61 11.08
N PHE A 255 5.50 -5.53 10.11
CA PHE A 255 4.87 -5.34 8.80
C PHE A 255 3.36 -5.06 8.94
N VAL A 256 2.64 -5.91 9.69
CA VAL A 256 1.18 -5.73 9.89
C VAL A 256 0.86 -4.42 10.60
N LEU A 257 1.66 -4.02 11.61
CA LEU A 257 1.45 -2.80 12.37
C LEU A 257 1.73 -1.53 11.56
N VAL A 258 2.75 -1.55 10.71
CA VAL A 258 3.20 -0.38 9.94
C VAL A 258 2.45 -0.25 8.60
N ARG A 259 1.95 -1.36 8.03
CA ARG A 259 1.17 -1.36 6.77
C ARG A 259 0.05 -0.31 6.70
N PRO A 260 -0.82 -0.12 7.70
CA PRO A 260 -1.87 0.89 7.62
C PRO A 260 -1.33 2.33 7.56
N LEU A 261 -0.19 2.61 8.20
CA LEU A 261 0.44 3.93 8.16
C LEU A 261 1.03 4.23 6.78
N VAL A 262 1.65 3.23 6.15
CA VAL A 262 2.19 3.36 4.79
C VAL A 262 1.06 3.58 3.77
N ALA A 263 -0.12 3.00 4.00
CA ALA A 263 -1.28 3.19 3.13
C ALA A 263 -1.76 4.65 3.05
N LEU A 264 -1.43 5.47 4.06
CA LEU A 264 -1.79 6.90 4.14
C LEU A 264 -0.89 7.80 3.28
N VAL A 265 0.23 7.28 2.76
CA VAL A 265 1.16 8.08 1.94
C VAL A 265 0.50 8.35 0.58
N PRO A 266 0.29 9.63 0.20
CA PRO A 266 -0.26 9.96 -1.10
C PRO A 266 0.79 9.67 -2.18
N LEU A 267 0.45 8.79 -3.12
CA LEU A 267 1.26 8.51 -4.31
C LEU A 267 0.84 9.38 -5.50
N ASP A 268 -0.20 10.18 -5.31
CA ASP A 268 -1.00 10.82 -6.36
C ASP A 268 -0.35 12.13 -6.85
N GLN A 269 0.75 12.57 -6.23
CA GLN A 269 1.52 13.77 -6.61
C GLN A 269 2.72 13.46 -7.53
N ALA A 270 2.97 12.18 -7.86
CA ALA A 270 4.16 11.75 -8.59
C ALA A 270 3.92 11.42 -10.08
N THR A 271 2.71 11.65 -10.59
CA THR A 271 2.30 11.41 -11.98
C THR A 271 1.61 12.63 -12.53
#